data_AF-A0A9X3MRP9-F1
#
_entry.id   AF-A0A9X3MRP9-F1
#
_cell.length_a   1.000
_cell.length_b   1.000
_cell.length_c   1.000
_cell.angle_alpha   90.00
_cell.angle_beta   90.00
_cell.angle_gamma   90.00
#
_symmetry.space_group_name_H-M   'P 1'
#
loop_
_entity.id
_entity.type
_entity.pdbx_description
1 polymer ?
#
loop_
_entity_poly.entity_id
_entity_poly.type
_entity_poly.pdbx_seq_one_letter_code
_entity_poly.pdbx_strand_id
1 'polypeptide(L)'
;MSLPIPEAEIQALVDAALTTGLGDPGRRKILLGNVNQRFVAGQLPAMAEPRTQVLSDIRRLAGVDRLADGSVPLRDWLEMAVALTAEREESSVFRGILGRLAA
;
A
#
# COMPACT_ATOMS: atom_id res chain seq x y z
N MET A 1 7.92 -9.10 14.68
CA MET A 1 8.66 -7.87 14.33
C MET A 1 8.63 -7.79 12.82
N SER A 2 8.01 -6.77 12.23
CA SER A 2 7.98 -6.66 10.77
C SER A 2 9.40 -6.38 10.28
N LEU A 3 9.87 -7.12 9.27
CA LEU A 3 11.16 -6.82 8.65
C LEU A 3 11.03 -5.52 7.84
N PRO A 4 12.05 -4.64 7.86
CA PRO A 4 12.04 -3.43 7.05
C PRO A 4 12.00 -3.81 5.56
N ILE A 5 11.12 -3.14 4.81
CA ILE A 5 10.98 -3.36 3.36
C ILE A 5 12.13 -2.65 2.64
N PRO A 6 12.98 -3.37 1.89
CA PRO A 6 14.04 -2.77 1.07
C PRO A 6 13.48 -1.75 0.06
N GLU A 7 14.25 -0.71 -0.21
CA GLU A 7 13.86 0.35 -1.15
C GLU A 7 13.51 -0.20 -2.56
N ALA A 8 14.22 -1.23 -3.02
CA ALA A 8 13.91 -1.89 -4.30
C ALA A 8 12.49 -2.48 -4.34
N GLU A 9 12.01 -3.01 -3.21
CA GLU A 9 10.66 -3.55 -3.11
C GLU A 9 9.61 -2.45 -2.98
N ILE A 10 9.94 -1.33 -2.33
CA ILE A 10 9.10 -0.13 -2.34
C ILE A 10 8.90 0.35 -3.77
N GLN A 11 9.97 0.42 -4.58
CA GLN A 11 9.85 0.80 -5.98
C GLN A 11 9.04 -0.22 -6.79
N ALA A 12 9.22 -1.52 -6.56
CA ALA A 12 8.42 -2.56 -7.22
C ALA A 12 6.92 -2.43 -6.89
N LEU A 13 6.56 -2.11 -5.64
CA LEU A 13 5.17 -1.83 -5.26
C LEU A 13 4.62 -0.59 -5.96
N VAL A 14 5.42 0.48 -6.03
CA VAL A 14 5.03 1.73 -6.72
C VAL A 14 4.76 1.45 -8.19
N ASP A 15 5.67 0.78 -8.88
CA ASP A 15 5.54 0.50 -10.31
C ASP A 15 4.36 -0.44 -10.56
N ALA A 16 4.17 -1.50 -9.76
CA ALA A 16 2.99 -2.38 -9.84
C ALA A 16 1.67 -1.62 -9.63
N ALA A 17 1.61 -0.71 -8.66
CA ALA A 17 0.43 0.09 -8.38
C ALA A 17 0.12 1.08 -9.51
N LEU A 18 1.14 1.66 -10.14
CA LEU A 18 0.96 2.55 -11.29
C LEU A 18 0.48 1.77 -12.52
N THR A 19 1.10 0.63 -12.83
CA THR A 19 0.73 -0.21 -13.99
C THR A 19 -0.69 -0.74 -13.87
N THR A 20 -1.14 -1.06 -12.65
CA THR A 20 -2.51 -1.51 -12.38
C THR A 20 -3.52 -0.37 -12.20
N GLY A 21 -3.09 0.88 -12.32
CA GLY A 21 -3.93 2.07 -12.20
C GLY A 21 -4.35 2.41 -10.76
N LEU A 22 -3.79 1.75 -9.75
CA LEU A 22 -4.06 2.04 -8.33
C LEU A 22 -3.58 3.44 -7.88
N GLY A 23 -2.73 4.09 -8.67
CA GLY A 23 -2.35 5.49 -8.47
C GLY A 23 -3.41 6.52 -8.90
N ASP A 24 -4.46 6.11 -9.62
CA ASP A 24 -5.60 6.98 -9.97
C ASP A 24 -6.33 7.45 -8.70
N PRO A 25 -6.70 8.74 -8.55
CA PRO A 25 -7.36 9.25 -7.35
C PRO A 25 -8.64 8.52 -6.94
N GLY A 26 -9.45 8.08 -7.93
CA GLY A 26 -10.67 7.33 -7.67
C GLY A 26 -10.38 5.93 -7.14
N ARG A 27 -9.43 5.22 -7.76
CA ARG A 27 -9.00 3.88 -7.32
C ARG A 27 -8.23 3.92 -6.00
N ARG A 28 -7.43 4.96 -5.76
CA ARG A 28 -6.73 5.19 -4.50
C ARG A 28 -7.69 5.26 -3.32
N LYS A 29 -8.84 5.90 -3.48
CA LYS A 29 -9.87 5.97 -2.42
C LYS A 29 -10.38 4.58 -2.04
N ILE A 30 -10.58 3.70 -3.03
CA ILE A 30 -11.00 2.31 -2.82
C ILE A 30 -9.88 1.53 -2.14
N LEU A 31 -8.64 1.69 -2.62
CA LEU A 31 -7.44 1.05 -2.11
C LEU A 31 -7.20 1.35 -0.62
N LEU A 32 -7.45 2.60 -0.19
CA LEU A 32 -7.32 3.03 1.20
C LEU A 32 -8.56 2.74 2.05
N GLY A 33 -9.60 2.15 1.47
CA GLY A 33 -10.89 1.93 2.14
C GLY A 33 -10.83 0.96 3.32
N ASN A 34 -9.86 0.05 3.33
CA ASN A 34 -9.65 -0.90 4.44
C ASN A 34 -8.55 -0.48 5.42
N VAL A 35 -7.79 0.58 5.12
CA VAL A 35 -6.83 1.16 6.06
C VAL A 35 -7.59 1.97 7.11
N ASN A 36 -7.09 2.03 8.34
CA ASN A 36 -7.69 2.86 9.39
C ASN A 36 -7.88 4.32 8.92
N GLN A 37 -9.13 4.80 8.90
CA GLN A 37 -9.47 6.09 8.29
C GLN A 37 -8.93 7.30 9.05
N ARG A 38 -8.75 7.19 10.38
CA ARG A 38 -8.11 8.25 11.18
C ARG A 38 -6.63 8.36 10.83
N PHE A 39 -5.96 7.23 10.60
CA PHE A 39 -4.59 7.22 10.10
C PHE A 39 -4.50 7.84 8.71
N VAL A 40 -5.34 7.41 7.76
CA VAL A 40 -5.37 7.96 6.39
C VAL A 40 -5.52 9.49 6.41
N ALA A 41 -6.52 10.01 7.12
CA ALA A 41 -6.78 11.46 7.19
C ALA A 41 -5.66 12.26 7.88
N GLY A 42 -5.01 11.68 8.89
CA GLY A 42 -3.98 12.37 9.68
C GLY A 42 -2.56 12.24 9.13
N GLN A 43 -2.28 11.18 8.37
CA GLN A 43 -0.92 10.80 7.99
C GLN A 43 -0.68 10.74 6.50
N LEU A 44 -1.70 10.56 5.63
CA LEU A 44 -1.47 10.44 4.19
C LEU A 44 -1.79 11.75 3.46
N PRO A 45 -0.78 12.55 3.07
CA PRO A 45 -1.01 13.79 2.36
C PRO A 45 -1.51 13.52 0.93
N ALA A 46 -2.24 14.48 0.37
CA ALA A 46 -2.51 14.53 -1.06
C ALA A 46 -1.28 15.09 -1.80
N MET A 47 -0.84 14.39 -2.83
CA MET A 47 0.24 14.78 -3.73
C MET A 47 -0.32 15.02 -5.13
N ALA A 48 0.33 15.91 -5.89
CA ALA A 48 -0.13 16.26 -7.24
C ALA A 48 0.09 15.12 -8.25
N GLU A 49 1.21 14.42 -8.14
CA GLU A 49 1.62 13.40 -9.12
C GLU A 49 1.31 11.99 -8.63
N PRO A 50 0.68 11.11 -9.46
CA PRO A 50 0.31 9.75 -9.06
C PRO A 50 1.48 8.93 -8.51
N ARG A 51 2.66 8.98 -9.16
CA ARG A 51 3.85 8.27 -8.68
C ARG A 51 4.30 8.76 -7.30
N THR A 52 4.33 10.07 -7.11
CA THR A 52 4.71 10.69 -5.82
C THR A 52 3.68 10.36 -4.73
N GLN A 53 2.39 10.34 -5.08
CA GLN A 53 1.31 9.93 -4.18
C GLN A 53 1.51 8.49 -3.69
N VAL A 54 1.65 7.55 -4.62
CA VAL A 54 1.80 6.12 -4.29
C VAL A 54 3.07 5.86 -3.48
N LEU A 55 4.20 6.47 -3.85
CA LEU A 55 5.45 6.35 -3.09
C LEU A 55 5.32 6.92 -1.67
N SER A 56 4.68 8.09 -1.52
CA SER A 56 4.41 8.69 -0.21
C SER A 56 3.53 7.79 0.65
N ASP A 57 2.46 7.24 0.08
CA ASP A 57 1.55 6.34 0.79
C ASP A 57 2.29 5.10 1.27
N ILE A 58 2.98 4.37 0.37
CA ILE A 58 3.70 3.13 0.72
C ILE A 58 4.74 3.39 1.81
N ARG A 59 5.55 4.46 1.71
CA ARG A 59 6.57 4.76 2.72
C ARG A 59 5.96 5.05 4.10
N ARG A 60 4.85 5.77 4.15
CA ARG A 60 4.16 6.10 5.41
C ARG A 60 3.49 4.87 6.02
N LEU A 61 2.89 4.03 5.19
CA LEU A 61 2.28 2.76 5.63
C LEU A 61 3.35 1.78 6.12
N ALA A 62 4.46 1.64 5.40
CA ALA A 62 5.58 0.76 5.75
C ALA A 62 6.34 1.22 7.00
N GLY A 63 6.33 2.53 7.29
CA GLY A 63 6.96 3.10 8.49
C GLY A 63 6.18 2.86 9.79
N VAL A 64 5.03 2.18 9.72
CA VAL A 64 4.15 1.94 10.87
C VAL A 64 3.98 0.43 11.07
N ASP A 65 4.62 -0.09 12.11
CA ASP A 65 4.52 -1.51 12.47
C ASP A 65 3.09 -1.92 12.82
N ARG A 66 2.40 -1.11 13.63
CA ARG A 66 1.04 -1.38 14.09
C ARG A 66 0.38 -0.10 14.58
N LEU A 67 -0.91 0.06 14.32
CA LEU A 67 -1.74 1.12 14.88
C LEU A 67 -2.27 0.76 16.27
N ALA A 68 -2.86 1.74 16.96
CA ALA A 68 -3.42 1.56 18.29
C ALA A 68 -4.57 0.54 18.36
N ASP A 69 -5.28 0.31 17.25
CA ASP A 69 -6.33 -0.71 17.13
C ASP A 69 -5.78 -2.10 16.78
N GLY A 70 -4.46 -2.22 16.64
CA GLY A 70 -3.79 -3.46 16.30
C GLY A 70 -3.66 -3.73 14.80
N SER A 71 -4.20 -2.89 13.91
CA SER A 71 -4.05 -3.08 12.46
C SER A 71 -2.64 -2.75 11.97
N VAL A 72 -2.22 -3.34 10.85
CA VAL A 72 -0.93 -3.05 10.20
C VAL A 72 -1.25 -2.35 8.88
N PRO A 73 -1.06 -1.02 8.76
CA PRO A 73 -1.61 -0.25 7.64
C PRO A 73 -1.15 -0.74 6.26
N LEU A 74 0.13 -1.13 6.15
CA LEU A 74 0.65 -1.65 4.90
C LEU A 74 0.05 -3.01 4.54
N ARG A 75 -0.21 -3.87 5.53
CA ARG A 75 -0.87 -5.15 5.31
C ARG A 75 -2.27 -4.93 4.76
N ASP A 76 -3.05 -4.06 5.41
CA ASP A 76 -4.40 -3.71 4.98
C ASP A 76 -4.36 -3.21 3.52
N TRP A 77 -3.47 -2.26 3.22
CA TRP A 77 -3.28 -1.74 1.85
C TRP A 77 -2.96 -2.85 0.84
N LEU A 78 -2.06 -3.78 1.17
CA LEU A 78 -1.66 -4.88 0.29
C LEU A 78 -2.80 -5.88 0.07
N GLU A 79 -3.59 -6.18 1.08
CA GLU A 79 -4.78 -7.05 0.95
C GLU A 79 -5.79 -6.45 -0.04
N MET A 80 -6.03 -5.13 0.03
CA MET A 80 -6.89 -4.44 -0.93
C MET A 80 -6.26 -4.37 -2.32
N ALA A 81 -4.96 -4.11 -2.43
CA ALA A 81 -4.26 -4.12 -3.71
C ALA A 81 -4.40 -5.48 -4.41
N VAL A 82 -4.19 -6.59 -3.68
CA VAL A 82 -4.37 -7.95 -4.21
C VAL A 82 -5.80 -8.18 -4.68
N ALA A 83 -6.80 -7.74 -3.91
CA ALA A 83 -8.21 -7.89 -4.29
C ALA A 83 -8.56 -7.10 -5.56
N LEU A 84 -8.08 -5.86 -5.69
CA LEU A 84 -8.36 -4.98 -6.83
C LEU A 84 -7.61 -5.36 -8.10
N THR A 85 -6.57 -6.20 -8.00
CA THR A 85 -5.72 -6.58 -9.13
C THR A 85 -5.63 -8.09 -9.31
N ALA A 86 -6.56 -8.88 -8.76
CA ALA A 86 -6.44 -10.34 -8.67
C ALA A 86 -6.09 -11.04 -9.99
N GLU A 87 -6.63 -10.56 -11.12
CA GLU A 87 -6.43 -11.08 -12.49
C GLU A 87 -5.23 -10.44 -13.24
N ARG A 88 -4.43 -9.64 -12.55
CA ARG A 88 -3.26 -8.93 -13.11
C ARG A 88 -1.96 -9.61 -12.67
N GLU A 89 -0.98 -9.67 -13.57
CA GLU A 89 0.33 -10.27 -13.27
C GLU A 89 1.04 -9.54 -12.11
N GLU A 90 0.88 -8.22 -12.03
CA GLU A 90 1.44 -7.36 -10.98
C GLU A 90 0.91 -7.71 -9.58
N SER A 91 -0.23 -8.41 -9.48
CA SER A 91 -0.74 -8.92 -8.20
C SER A 91 0.25 -9.83 -7.49
N SER A 92 1.12 -10.52 -8.23
CA SER A 92 2.21 -11.33 -7.67
C SER A 92 3.17 -10.51 -6.80
N VAL A 93 3.44 -9.25 -7.16
CA VAL A 93 4.29 -8.33 -6.38
C VAL A 93 3.63 -8.05 -5.04
N PHE A 94 2.35 -7.67 -5.04
CA PHE A 94 1.60 -7.39 -3.80
C PHE A 94 1.53 -8.63 -2.89
N ARG A 95 1.19 -9.80 -3.46
CA ARG A 95 1.12 -11.08 -2.72
C ARG A 95 2.47 -11.47 -2.11
N GLY A 96 3.57 -11.29 -2.84
CA GLY A 96 4.92 -11.61 -2.36
C GLY A 96 5.33 -10.80 -1.13
N ILE A 97 4.93 -9.52 -1.07
CA ILE A 97 5.18 -8.68 0.10
C ILE A 97 4.20 -9.01 1.23
N LEU A 98 2.90 -9.15 0.91
CA LEU A 98 1.88 -9.50 1.88
C LEU A 98 2.21 -10.81 2.62
N GLY A 99 2.68 -11.83 1.91
CA GLY A 99 3.06 -13.12 2.48
C GLY A 99 4.20 -13.06 3.50
N ARG A 100 5.05 -12.02 3.45
CA ARG A 100 6.13 -11.80 4.42
C ARG A 100 5.69 -10.99 5.64
N LEU A 101 4.62 -10.21 5.53
CA LEU A 101 3.98 -9.50 6.65
C LEU A 101 3.01 -10.40 7.43
N ALA A 102 2.63 -11.54 6.86
CA ALA A 102 1.72 -12.51 7.48
C ALA A 102 2.41 -13.48 8.46
N ALA A 103 3.70 -13.27 8.77
CA ALA A 103 4.52 -14.09 9.68
C ALA A 103 4.77 -13.42 11.03
#